data_AF-A0A061M4Q0-F1
#
_entry.id   AF-A0A061M4Q0-F1
#
_cell.length_a   1.000
_cell.length_b   1.000
_cell.length_c   1.000
_cell.angle_alpha   90.00
_cell.angle_beta   90.00
_cell.angle_gamma   90.00
#
_symmetry.space_group_name_H-M   'P 1'
#
loop_
_entity.id
_entity.type
_entity.pdbx_description
1 polymer ?
#
loop_
_entity_poly.entity_id
_entity_poly.type
_entity_poly.pdbx_seq_one_letter_code
_entity_poly.pdbx_strand_id
1 'polypeptide(L)'
;MGRILLFFLITFVVFAAIVGGLLYTADHWMPLLAARFGKPEETNKLFVVLPAAIATVLAALTSGVGALLQAGAQRSMNRDLAAQKAKIDEDLDKKRNDLLKELEDKKTDNMKILEGHKTSLAKDLDKHRDEISRKRAELDEQIDCLKEARDVATYYRFHVGQLRTGTYSIKETKPYHSKLAIIQHRLPGESELLREWRHFTEWGHALEEKAERRKAPGQIEVWEEIVPDHGARELGLIFAGSAQRVLALIEEEMAKLRAIH
;
A
#
# COMPACT_ATOMS: atom_id res chain seq x y z
N MET A 1 48.87 47.61 2.99
CA MET A 1 49.27 48.94 2.49
C MET A 1 50.49 49.51 3.22
N GLY A 2 50.50 49.63 4.55
CA GLY A 2 51.61 50.29 5.28
C GLY A 2 53.01 49.72 5.06
N ARG A 3 53.16 48.38 4.95
CA ARG A 3 54.47 47.74 4.70
C ARG A 3 55.04 47.99 3.30
N ILE A 4 54.18 48.16 2.30
CA ILE A 4 54.57 48.47 0.92
C ILE A 4 55.05 49.92 0.85
N LEU A 5 54.31 50.82 1.49
CA LEU A 5 54.66 52.24 1.60
C LEU A 5 56.01 52.42 2.31
N LEU A 6 56.25 51.64 3.37
CA LEU A 6 57.52 51.64 4.11
C LEU A 6 58.70 51.12 3.26
N PHE A 7 58.47 50.10 2.42
CA PHE A 7 59.50 49.60 1.49
C PHE A 7 59.89 50.66 0.47
N PHE A 8 58.92 51.33 -0.17
CA PHE A 8 59.16 52.44 -1.10
C PHE A 8 59.84 53.63 -0.41
N LEU A 9 59.45 53.93 0.84
CA LEU A 9 60.08 54.97 1.63
C LEU A 9 61.56 54.64 1.91
N ILE A 10 61.88 53.41 2.31
CA ILE A 10 63.26 52.99 2.57
C ILE A 10 64.09 53.00 1.29
N THR A 11 63.56 52.50 0.17
CA THR A 11 64.28 52.54 -1.12
C THR A 11 64.51 53.97 -1.58
N PHE A 12 63.52 54.87 -1.40
CA PHE A 12 63.68 56.29 -1.70
C PHE A 12 64.73 56.95 -0.81
N VAL A 13 64.74 56.65 0.50
CA VAL A 13 65.74 57.19 1.45
C VAL A 13 67.15 56.70 1.10
N VAL A 14 67.31 55.41 0.78
CA VAL A 14 68.62 54.86 0.36
C VAL A 14 69.06 55.49 -0.95
N PHE A 15 68.15 55.67 -1.92
CA PHE A 15 68.45 56.36 -3.17
C PHE A 15 68.87 57.82 -2.94
N ALA A 16 68.12 58.57 -2.13
CA ALA A 16 68.43 59.95 -1.80
C ALA A 16 69.76 60.07 -1.04
N ALA A 17 70.09 59.13 -0.15
CA ALA A 17 71.36 59.09 0.56
C ALA A 17 72.55 58.80 -0.38
N ILE A 18 72.39 57.87 -1.33
CA ILE A 18 73.43 57.54 -2.31
C ILE A 18 73.65 58.70 -3.29
N VAL A 19 72.58 59.26 -3.87
CA VAL A 19 72.66 60.40 -4.79
C VAL A 19 73.18 61.64 -4.06
N GLY A 20 72.67 61.92 -2.87
CA GLY A 20 73.13 63.03 -2.03
C GLY A 20 74.58 62.88 -1.60
N GLY A 21 75.03 61.67 -1.24
CA GLY A 21 76.43 61.39 -0.91
C GLY A 21 77.38 61.52 -2.11
N LEU A 22 76.95 61.04 -3.29
CA LEU A 22 77.69 61.22 -4.54
C LEU A 22 77.81 62.69 -4.95
N LEU A 23 76.74 63.48 -4.80
CA LEU A 23 76.77 64.91 -5.08
C LEU A 23 77.58 65.69 -4.04
N TYR A 24 77.47 65.35 -2.75
CA TYR A 24 78.21 66.00 -1.67
C TYR A 24 79.73 65.77 -1.79
N THR A 25 80.12 64.57 -2.20
CA THR A 25 81.54 64.25 -2.44
C THR A 25 82.02 64.65 -3.83
N ALA A 26 81.13 65.15 -4.71
CA ALA A 26 81.49 65.52 -6.08
C ALA A 26 82.61 66.54 -6.12
N ASP A 27 82.62 67.54 -5.24
CA ASP A 27 83.68 68.56 -5.16
C ASP A 27 85.07 67.98 -4.83
N HIS A 28 85.13 66.80 -4.20
CA HIS A 28 86.40 66.15 -3.83
C HIS A 28 86.93 65.22 -4.92
N TRP A 29 86.06 64.54 -5.68
CA TRP A 29 86.48 63.60 -6.72
C TRP A 29 86.47 64.20 -8.13
N MET A 30 85.69 65.26 -8.39
CA MET A 30 85.63 65.96 -9.69
C MET A 30 86.99 66.54 -10.12
N PRO A 31 87.80 67.17 -9.24
CA PRO A 31 89.13 67.64 -9.63
C PRO A 31 90.07 66.48 -10.02
N LEU A 32 89.96 65.35 -9.30
CA LEU A 32 90.72 64.13 -9.53
C LEU A 32 90.35 63.44 -10.85
N LEU A 33 89.06 63.42 -11.20
CA LEU A 33 88.56 62.91 -12.47
C LEU A 33 88.90 63.84 -13.64
N ALA A 34 88.79 65.16 -13.45
CA ALA A 34 89.19 66.15 -14.45
C ALA A 34 90.69 66.08 -14.76
N ALA A 35 91.53 65.87 -13.74
CA ALA A 35 92.98 65.68 -13.90
C ALA A 35 93.35 64.37 -14.60
N ARG A 36 92.57 63.30 -14.40
CA ARG A 36 92.90 61.96 -14.93
C ARG A 36 92.35 61.70 -16.34
N PHE A 37 91.22 62.31 -16.69
CA PHE A 37 90.54 62.04 -17.97
C PHE A 37 90.62 63.17 -18.99
N GLY A 38 91.12 64.36 -18.62
CA GLY A 38 91.69 65.37 -19.53
C GLY A 38 90.81 65.94 -20.66
N LYS A 39 89.60 65.43 -20.86
CA LYS A 39 88.66 65.84 -21.91
C LYS A 39 87.22 65.80 -21.36
N PRO A 40 86.46 66.91 -21.46
CA PRO A 40 85.13 67.04 -20.86
C PRO A 40 84.04 66.13 -21.48
N GLU A 41 84.31 65.45 -22.59
CA GLU A 41 83.34 64.58 -23.27
C GLU A 41 83.22 63.17 -22.65
N GLU A 42 84.24 62.66 -21.98
CA GLU A 42 84.20 61.31 -21.37
C GLU A 42 83.60 61.31 -19.95
N THR A 43 83.76 62.41 -19.22
CA THR A 43 83.12 62.62 -17.91
C THR A 43 81.60 62.63 -18.02
N ASN A 44 81.03 63.17 -19.10
CA ASN A 44 79.57 63.19 -19.31
C ASN A 44 78.95 61.80 -19.55
N LYS A 45 79.70 60.84 -20.13
CA LYS A 45 79.21 59.47 -20.33
C LYS A 45 79.10 58.69 -19.02
N LEU A 46 80.01 58.94 -18.08
CA LEU A 46 79.98 58.33 -16.75
C LEU A 46 78.78 58.81 -15.92
N PHE A 47 78.35 60.06 -16.09
CA PHE A 47 77.13 60.61 -15.47
C PHE A 47 75.83 60.01 -16.03
N VAL A 48 75.82 59.43 -17.23
CA VAL A 48 74.63 58.78 -17.82
C VAL A 48 74.57 57.29 -17.50
N VAL A 49 75.72 56.62 -17.37
CA VAL A 49 75.79 55.17 -17.09
C VAL A 49 75.50 54.85 -15.63
N LEU A 50 75.91 55.71 -14.68
CA LEU A 50 75.67 55.49 -13.25
C LEU A 50 74.16 55.43 -12.91
N PRO A 51 73.32 56.40 -13.36
CA PRO A 51 71.89 56.35 -13.09
C PRO A 51 71.19 55.17 -13.77
N ALA A 52 71.62 54.78 -14.97
CA ALA A 52 71.06 53.63 -15.68
C ALA A 52 71.35 52.30 -14.97
N ALA A 53 72.57 52.12 -14.44
CA ALA A 53 72.92 50.95 -13.64
C ALA A 53 72.11 50.89 -12.33
N ILE A 54 71.94 52.02 -11.65
CA ILE A 54 71.14 52.13 -10.42
C ILE A 54 69.66 51.84 -10.71
N ALA A 55 69.11 52.37 -11.80
CA ALA A 55 67.74 52.11 -12.23
C ALA A 55 67.52 50.62 -12.54
N THR A 56 68.49 49.95 -13.15
CA THR A 56 68.41 48.52 -13.47
C THR A 56 68.41 47.65 -12.21
N VAL A 57 69.24 47.99 -11.22
CA VAL A 57 69.26 47.29 -9.91
C VAL A 57 67.96 47.51 -9.14
N LEU A 58 67.41 48.73 -9.15
CA LEU A 58 66.11 49.04 -8.55
C LEU A 58 64.96 48.30 -9.25
N ALA A 59 64.98 48.23 -10.59
CA ALA A 59 64.00 47.46 -11.36
C ALA A 59 64.07 45.96 -11.01
N ALA A 60 65.27 45.39 -10.92
CA ALA A 60 65.46 43.98 -10.55
C ALA A 60 64.99 43.66 -9.12
N LEU A 61 65.24 44.56 -8.16
CA LEU A 61 64.79 44.40 -6.77
C LEU A 61 63.27 44.57 -6.62
N THR A 62 62.69 45.55 -7.31
CA THR A 62 61.23 45.76 -7.30
C THR A 62 60.48 44.61 -8.00
N SER A 63 61.01 44.07 -9.10
CA SER A 63 60.45 42.89 -9.75
C SER A 63 60.58 41.63 -8.90
N GLY A 64 61.73 41.43 -8.22
CA GLY A 64 61.96 40.28 -7.33
C GLY A 64 61.04 40.26 -6.11
N VAL A 65 60.85 41.42 -5.47
CA VAL A 65 59.93 41.57 -4.32
C VAL A 65 58.47 41.43 -4.76
N GLY A 66 58.09 41.97 -5.93
CA GLY A 66 56.76 41.79 -6.50
C GLY A 66 56.40 40.34 -6.75
N ALA A 67 57.33 39.56 -7.33
CA ALA A 67 57.15 38.12 -7.57
C ALA A 67 57.01 37.31 -6.26
N LEU A 68 57.79 37.64 -5.23
CA LEU A 68 57.69 36.97 -3.92
C LEU A 68 56.37 37.30 -3.19
N LEU A 69 55.90 38.55 -3.28
CA LEU A 69 54.61 38.95 -2.72
C LEU A 69 53.44 38.29 -3.45
N GLN A 70 53.49 38.22 -4.79
CA GLN A 70 52.49 37.50 -5.58
C GLN A 70 52.51 36.00 -5.28
N ALA A 71 53.67 35.36 -5.22
CA ALA A 71 53.78 33.95 -4.86
C ALA A 71 53.29 33.67 -3.43
N GLY A 72 53.54 34.58 -2.48
CA GLY A 72 53.01 34.51 -1.12
C GLY A 72 51.48 34.63 -1.07
N ALA A 73 50.92 35.62 -1.79
CA ALA A 73 49.48 35.82 -1.89
C ALA A 73 48.77 34.67 -2.62
N GLN A 74 49.40 34.10 -3.64
CA GLN A 74 48.86 32.96 -4.39
C GLN A 74 48.88 31.67 -3.54
N ARG A 75 49.91 31.48 -2.70
CA ARG A 75 49.95 30.38 -1.73
C ARG A 75 48.86 30.50 -0.65
N SER A 76 48.62 31.70 -0.11
CA SER A 76 47.52 31.89 0.85
C SER A 76 46.16 31.65 0.20
N MET A 77 45.96 32.17 -1.02
CA MET A 77 44.70 31.98 -1.76
C MET A 77 44.45 30.52 -2.11
N ASN A 78 45.48 29.76 -2.49
CA ASN A 78 45.37 28.31 -2.73
C ASN A 78 45.07 27.54 -1.43
N ARG A 79 45.62 27.98 -0.29
CA ARG A 79 45.33 27.37 1.01
C ARG A 79 43.89 27.64 1.44
N ASP A 80 43.39 28.84 1.21
CA ASP A 80 42.00 29.20 1.50
C ASP A 80 41.02 28.46 0.58
N LEU A 81 41.34 28.32 -0.71
CA LEU A 81 40.56 27.50 -1.65
C LEU A 81 40.56 26.02 -1.25
N ALA A 82 41.70 25.46 -0.82
CA ALA A 82 41.78 24.09 -0.33
C ALA A 82 40.94 23.88 0.94
N ALA A 83 40.96 24.86 1.87
CA ALA A 83 40.16 24.82 3.08
C ALA A 83 38.65 24.92 2.78
N GLN A 84 38.26 25.80 1.84
CA GLN A 84 36.87 25.90 1.40
C GLN A 84 36.39 24.62 0.69
N LYS A 85 37.23 24.04 -0.17
CA LYS A 85 36.91 22.77 -0.83
C LYS A 85 36.72 21.65 0.19
N ALA A 86 37.63 21.50 1.15
CA ALA A 86 37.51 20.51 2.21
C ALA A 86 36.21 20.70 3.03
N LYS A 87 35.82 21.95 3.31
CA LYS A 87 34.56 22.25 4.01
C LYS A 87 33.34 21.88 3.17
N ILE A 88 33.35 22.17 1.86
CA ILE A 88 32.25 21.80 0.95
C ILE A 88 32.14 20.28 0.85
N ASP A 89 33.26 19.58 0.72
CA ASP A 89 33.27 18.12 0.66
C ASP A 89 32.72 17.51 1.98
N GLU A 90 33.11 18.05 3.14
CA GLU A 90 32.56 17.65 4.45
C GLU A 90 31.04 17.92 4.56
N ASP A 91 30.58 19.08 4.10
CA ASP A 91 29.15 19.43 4.12
C ASP A 91 28.33 18.56 3.14
N LEU A 92 28.91 18.18 2.00
CA LEU A 92 28.29 17.24 1.05
C LEU A 92 28.19 15.84 1.63
N ASP A 93 29.24 15.34 2.29
CA ASP A 93 29.22 14.03 2.93
C ASP A 93 28.22 13.98 4.09
N LYS A 94 28.12 15.05 4.90
CA LYS A 94 27.07 15.17 5.94
C LYS A 94 25.68 15.10 5.34
N LYS A 95 25.38 15.94 4.33
CA LYS A 95 24.07 15.94 3.67
C LYS A 95 23.75 14.60 3.03
N ARG A 96 24.74 13.94 2.42
CA ARG A 96 24.57 12.61 1.84
C ARG A 96 24.19 11.58 2.92
N ASN A 97 24.89 11.59 4.05
CA ASN A 97 24.61 10.68 5.16
C ASN A 97 23.22 10.95 5.77
N ASP A 98 22.85 12.22 5.93
CA ASP A 98 21.52 12.60 6.43
C ASP A 98 20.40 12.12 5.49
N LEU A 99 20.57 12.31 4.17
CA LEU A 99 19.61 11.84 3.16
C LEU A 99 19.53 10.31 3.09
N LEU A 100 20.67 9.61 3.21
CA LEU A 100 20.67 8.15 3.25
C LEU A 100 19.94 7.63 4.49
N LYS A 101 20.14 8.28 5.64
CA LYS A 101 19.44 7.94 6.87
C LYS A 101 17.93 8.19 6.75
N GLU A 102 17.52 9.34 6.21
CA GLU A 102 16.10 9.63 5.97
C GLU A 102 15.46 8.63 4.99
N LEU A 103 16.20 8.21 3.96
CA LEU A 103 15.74 7.19 3.02
C LEU A 103 15.56 5.83 3.71
N GLU A 104 16.49 5.44 4.58
CA GLU A 104 16.43 4.19 5.33
C GLU A 104 15.30 4.18 6.36
N ASP A 105 15.08 5.30 7.05
CA ASP A 105 13.96 5.49 7.97
C ASP A 105 12.62 5.39 7.22
N LYS A 106 12.45 6.11 6.11
CA LYS A 106 11.24 6.03 5.26
C LYS A 106 11.03 4.63 4.68
N LYS A 107 12.10 3.94 4.27
CA LYS A 107 12.02 2.55 3.80
C LYS A 107 11.50 1.63 4.90
N THR A 108 12.02 1.79 6.12
CA THR A 108 11.62 0.99 7.28
C THR A 108 10.16 1.26 7.64
N ASP A 109 9.72 2.51 7.65
CA ASP A 109 8.34 2.88 7.94
C ASP A 109 7.37 2.36 6.87
N ASN A 110 7.70 2.51 5.59
CA ASN A 110 6.91 1.95 4.49
C ASN A 110 6.81 0.43 4.59
N MET A 111 7.90 -0.24 4.96
CA MET A 111 7.92 -1.69 5.13
C MET A 111 7.03 -2.14 6.30
N LYS A 112 7.05 -1.42 7.42
CA LYS A 112 6.13 -1.67 8.56
C LYS A 112 4.68 -1.45 8.18
N ILE A 113 4.35 -0.37 7.47
CA ILE A 113 2.99 -0.10 7.00
C ILE A 113 2.54 -1.21 6.04
N LEU A 114 3.40 -1.65 5.13
CA LEU A 114 3.10 -2.72 4.18
C LEU A 114 2.85 -4.06 4.88
N GLU A 115 3.66 -4.40 5.89
CA GLU A 115 3.46 -5.59 6.73
C GLU A 115 2.16 -5.49 7.55
N GLY A 116 1.84 -4.31 8.07
CA GLY A 116 0.57 -4.04 8.75
C GLY A 116 -0.63 -4.23 7.82
N HIS A 117 -0.58 -3.70 6.59
CA HIS A 117 -1.63 -3.89 5.60
C HIS A 117 -1.75 -5.35 5.16
N LYS A 118 -0.62 -6.03 4.94
CA LYS A 118 -0.59 -7.46 4.58
C LYS A 118 -1.23 -8.32 5.67
N THR A 119 -0.90 -8.08 6.93
CA THR A 119 -1.46 -8.84 8.06
C THR A 119 -2.94 -8.55 8.26
N SER A 120 -3.37 -7.29 8.12
CA SER A 120 -4.79 -6.94 8.15
C SER A 120 -5.57 -7.62 7.02
N LEU A 121 -5.06 -7.55 5.79
CA LEU A 121 -5.72 -8.16 4.64
C LEU A 121 -5.80 -9.68 4.76
N ALA A 122 -4.74 -10.33 5.28
CA ALA A 122 -4.76 -11.76 5.56
C ALA A 122 -5.85 -12.12 6.58
N LYS A 123 -6.00 -11.33 7.65
CA LYS A 123 -7.04 -11.52 8.65
C LYS A 123 -8.45 -11.34 8.09
N ASP A 124 -8.66 -10.33 7.25
CA ASP A 124 -9.96 -10.10 6.60
C ASP A 124 -10.29 -11.23 5.61
N LEU A 125 -9.29 -11.73 4.89
CA LEU A 125 -9.45 -12.86 3.97
C LEU A 125 -9.81 -14.15 4.73
N ASP A 126 -9.15 -14.43 5.86
CA ASP A 126 -9.49 -15.57 6.71
C ASP A 126 -10.91 -15.44 7.27
N LYS A 127 -11.31 -14.24 7.70
CA LYS A 127 -12.68 -13.99 8.19
C LYS A 127 -13.72 -14.24 7.08
N HIS A 128 -13.49 -13.74 5.87
CA HIS A 128 -14.40 -13.97 4.76
C HIS A 128 -14.42 -15.45 4.33
N ARG A 129 -13.29 -16.15 4.39
CA ARG A 129 -13.23 -17.59 4.14
C ARG A 129 -14.09 -18.36 5.15
N ASP A 130 -14.02 -18.01 6.42
CA ASP A 130 -14.84 -18.61 7.47
C ASP A 130 -16.32 -18.30 7.27
N GLU A 131 -16.67 -17.06 6.92
CA GLU A 131 -18.05 -16.64 6.60
C GLU A 131 -18.62 -17.42 5.42
N ILE A 132 -17.85 -17.58 4.33
CA ILE A 132 -18.25 -18.38 3.17
C ILE A 132 -18.43 -19.85 3.56
N SER A 133 -17.53 -20.39 4.38
CA SER A 133 -17.61 -21.79 4.82
C SER A 133 -18.85 -22.05 5.68
N ARG A 134 -19.20 -21.12 6.57
CA ARG A 134 -20.44 -21.19 7.37
C ARG A 134 -21.68 -21.12 6.49
N LYS A 135 -21.75 -20.15 5.57
CA LYS A 135 -22.89 -20.02 4.66
C LYS A 135 -23.06 -21.25 3.76
N ARG A 136 -21.97 -21.88 3.32
CA ARG A 136 -22.03 -23.14 2.57
C ARG A 136 -22.62 -24.26 3.41
N ALA A 137 -22.17 -24.42 4.65
CA ALA A 137 -22.74 -25.42 5.56
C ALA A 137 -24.23 -25.18 5.84
N GLU A 138 -24.65 -23.93 6.03
CA GLU A 138 -26.06 -23.56 6.20
C GLU A 138 -26.90 -23.90 4.96
N LEU A 139 -26.39 -23.63 3.75
CA LEU A 139 -27.07 -23.98 2.49
C LEU A 139 -27.17 -25.50 2.31
N ASP A 140 -26.10 -26.24 2.60
CA ASP A 140 -26.09 -27.71 2.50
C ASP A 140 -27.11 -28.33 3.47
N GLU A 141 -27.18 -27.83 4.71
CA GLU A 141 -28.17 -28.26 5.70
C GLU A 141 -29.61 -28.00 5.23
N GLN A 142 -29.87 -26.84 4.62
CA GLN A 142 -31.18 -26.51 4.06
C GLN A 142 -31.54 -27.44 2.89
N ILE A 143 -30.60 -27.70 1.98
CA ILE A 143 -30.80 -28.61 0.85
C ILE A 143 -31.11 -30.02 1.36
N ASP A 144 -30.39 -30.51 2.37
CA ASP A 144 -30.63 -31.84 2.92
C ASP A 144 -31.97 -31.92 3.66
N CYS A 145 -32.38 -30.85 4.35
CA CYS A 145 -33.73 -30.74 4.91
C CYS A 145 -34.82 -30.84 3.83
N LEU A 146 -34.63 -30.17 2.68
CA LEU A 146 -35.60 -30.22 1.58
C LEU A 146 -35.64 -31.58 0.89
N LYS A 147 -34.49 -32.27 0.74
CA LYS A 147 -34.45 -33.66 0.24
C LYS A 147 -35.23 -34.59 1.16
N GLU A 148 -35.00 -34.49 2.48
CA GLU A 148 -35.73 -35.26 3.48
C GLU A 148 -37.24 -34.96 3.42
N ALA A 149 -37.61 -33.68 3.30
CA ALA A 149 -38.99 -33.25 3.14
C ALA A 149 -39.65 -33.87 1.89
N ARG A 150 -38.95 -33.86 0.76
CA ARG A 150 -39.43 -34.45 -0.50
C ARG A 150 -39.69 -35.94 -0.33
N ASP A 151 -38.74 -36.66 0.26
CA ASP A 151 -38.85 -38.11 0.42
C ASP A 151 -39.99 -38.46 1.37
N VAL A 152 -40.09 -37.79 2.52
CA VAL A 152 -41.19 -37.99 3.48
C VAL A 152 -42.54 -37.66 2.85
N ALA A 153 -42.69 -36.54 2.15
CA ALA A 153 -43.93 -36.18 1.47
C ALA A 153 -44.31 -37.20 0.39
N THR A 154 -43.33 -37.69 -0.37
CA THR A 154 -43.54 -38.68 -1.43
C THR A 154 -44.05 -40.00 -0.85
N TYR A 155 -43.38 -40.54 0.17
CA TYR A 155 -43.76 -41.81 0.79
C TYR A 155 -45.08 -41.69 1.55
N TYR A 156 -45.28 -40.61 2.30
CA TYR A 156 -46.52 -40.38 3.02
C TYR A 156 -47.71 -40.30 2.05
N ARG A 157 -47.58 -39.50 0.97
CA ARG A 157 -48.56 -39.43 -0.11
C ARG A 157 -48.85 -40.80 -0.72
N PHE A 158 -47.83 -41.61 -0.95
CA PHE A 158 -47.99 -42.96 -1.50
C PHE A 158 -48.84 -43.85 -0.59
N HIS A 159 -48.52 -43.91 0.72
CA HIS A 159 -49.24 -44.77 1.66
C HIS A 159 -50.67 -44.30 1.92
N VAL A 160 -50.90 -42.99 2.12
CA VAL A 160 -52.26 -42.44 2.24
C VAL A 160 -53.05 -42.67 0.93
N GLY A 161 -52.38 -42.58 -0.23
CA GLY A 161 -52.97 -42.84 -1.54
C GLY A 161 -53.52 -44.25 -1.73
N GLN A 162 -53.07 -45.23 -0.95
CA GLN A 162 -53.61 -46.59 -0.96
C GLN A 162 -55.05 -46.70 -0.44
N LEU A 163 -55.58 -45.64 0.19
CA LEU A 163 -57.00 -45.55 0.55
C LEU A 163 -57.90 -45.67 -0.68
N ARG A 164 -57.46 -45.10 -1.81
CA ARG A 164 -58.18 -45.15 -3.09
C ARG A 164 -58.42 -46.59 -3.59
N THR A 165 -57.54 -47.51 -3.23
CA THR A 165 -57.59 -48.92 -3.65
C THR A 165 -58.07 -49.86 -2.55
N GLY A 166 -58.44 -49.33 -1.37
CA GLY A 166 -58.85 -50.15 -0.22
C GLY A 166 -57.73 -50.99 0.38
N THR A 167 -56.46 -50.71 0.05
CA THR A 167 -55.28 -51.44 0.52
C THR A 167 -54.55 -50.73 1.65
N TYR A 168 -55.11 -49.62 2.13
CA TYR A 168 -54.51 -48.77 3.15
C TYR A 168 -54.26 -49.52 4.47
N SER A 169 -53.07 -49.27 5.03
CA SER A 169 -52.68 -49.74 6.35
C SER A 169 -52.08 -48.58 7.15
N ILE A 170 -52.75 -48.21 8.24
CA ILE A 170 -52.26 -47.18 9.17
C ILE A 170 -50.87 -47.49 9.75
N LYS A 171 -50.50 -48.77 9.82
CA LYS A 171 -49.17 -49.16 10.29
C LYS A 171 -48.07 -48.62 9.37
N GLU A 172 -48.38 -48.39 8.09
CA GLU A 172 -47.45 -47.85 7.11
C GLU A 172 -47.33 -46.33 7.17
N THR A 173 -48.40 -45.60 7.54
CA THR A 173 -48.36 -44.12 7.65
C THR A 173 -47.79 -43.63 8.98
N LYS A 174 -48.01 -44.36 10.07
CA LYS A 174 -47.58 -43.99 11.43
C LYS A 174 -46.10 -43.56 11.58
N PRO A 175 -45.11 -44.20 10.93
CA PRO A 175 -43.72 -43.79 11.01
C PRO A 175 -43.45 -42.40 10.39
N TYR A 176 -44.32 -41.90 9.52
CA TYR A 176 -44.16 -40.63 8.84
C TYR A 176 -44.72 -39.46 9.65
N HIS A 177 -45.66 -39.67 10.58
CA HIS A 177 -46.27 -38.61 11.38
C HIS A 177 -45.24 -37.79 12.17
N SER A 178 -44.29 -38.46 12.84
CA SER A 178 -43.21 -37.77 13.56
C SER A 178 -42.27 -37.02 12.61
N LYS A 179 -41.97 -37.60 11.44
CA LYS A 179 -41.12 -36.96 10.43
C LYS A 179 -41.77 -35.72 9.84
N LEU A 180 -43.08 -35.77 9.54
CA LEU A 180 -43.86 -34.65 9.04
C LEU A 180 -43.84 -33.46 10.02
N ALA A 181 -43.98 -33.75 11.33
CA ALA A 181 -43.88 -32.74 12.38
C ALA A 181 -42.46 -32.15 12.50
N ILE A 182 -41.42 -33.00 12.47
CA ILE A 182 -40.03 -32.55 12.52
C ILE A 182 -39.72 -31.62 11.33
N ILE A 183 -40.11 -32.00 10.12
CA ILE A 183 -39.91 -31.17 8.92
C ILE A 183 -40.67 -29.84 9.06
N GLN A 184 -41.92 -29.86 9.55
CA GLN A 184 -42.69 -28.64 9.77
C GLN A 184 -41.97 -27.64 10.68
N HIS A 185 -41.27 -28.10 11.72
CA HIS A 185 -40.48 -27.23 12.61
C HIS A 185 -39.19 -26.71 11.99
N ARG A 186 -38.64 -27.39 10.97
CA ARG A 186 -37.43 -26.98 10.26
C ARG A 186 -37.70 -26.06 9.08
N LEU A 187 -38.94 -26.05 8.57
CA LEU A 187 -39.33 -25.16 7.48
C LEU A 187 -39.43 -23.70 7.95
N PRO A 188 -39.13 -22.71 7.08
CA PRO A 188 -39.19 -21.30 7.44
C PRO A 188 -40.62 -20.86 7.83
N GLY A 189 -40.74 -20.17 8.96
CA GLY A 189 -42.00 -19.84 9.67
C GLY A 189 -43.06 -19.05 8.89
N GLU A 190 -42.67 -18.38 7.80
CA GLU A 190 -43.55 -17.56 6.95
C GLU A 190 -43.53 -18.00 5.47
N SER A 191 -42.97 -19.18 5.18
CA SER A 191 -42.88 -19.67 3.80
C SER A 191 -44.21 -20.20 3.27
N GLU A 192 -44.45 -20.01 1.98
CA GLU A 192 -45.55 -20.68 1.26
C GLU A 192 -45.44 -22.20 1.37
N LEU A 193 -44.21 -22.73 1.35
CA LEU A 193 -43.93 -24.15 1.58
C LEU A 193 -44.45 -24.63 2.94
N LEU A 194 -44.24 -23.89 4.03
CA LEU A 194 -44.77 -24.25 5.35
C LEU A 194 -46.30 -24.26 5.38
N ARG A 195 -46.94 -23.29 4.72
CA ARG A 195 -48.42 -23.25 4.62
C ARG A 195 -48.95 -24.47 3.88
N GLU A 196 -48.42 -24.77 2.71
CA GLU A 196 -48.84 -25.95 1.93
C GLU A 196 -48.48 -27.26 2.64
N TRP A 197 -47.36 -27.32 3.37
CA TRP A 197 -46.98 -28.46 4.19
C TRP A 197 -48.03 -28.75 5.26
N ARG A 198 -48.50 -27.72 5.98
CA ARG A 198 -49.56 -27.86 6.99
C ARG A 198 -50.87 -28.33 6.37
N HIS A 199 -51.25 -27.80 5.21
CA HIS A 199 -52.44 -28.27 4.52
C HIS A 199 -52.29 -29.74 4.08
N PHE A 200 -51.13 -30.11 3.55
CA PHE A 200 -50.84 -31.49 3.17
C PHE A 200 -50.95 -32.47 4.36
N THR A 201 -50.39 -32.12 5.51
CA THR A 201 -50.49 -32.95 6.71
C THR A 201 -51.91 -33.00 7.28
N GLU A 202 -52.62 -31.86 7.32
CA GLU A 202 -54.00 -31.77 7.77
C GLU A 202 -54.94 -32.66 6.94
N TRP A 203 -54.87 -32.56 5.61
CA TRP A 203 -55.70 -33.38 4.72
C TRP A 203 -55.34 -34.87 4.78
N GLY A 204 -54.05 -35.19 4.92
CA GLY A 204 -53.59 -36.56 5.13
C GLY A 204 -54.17 -37.16 6.42
N HIS A 205 -54.05 -36.44 7.54
CA HIS A 205 -54.61 -36.87 8.81
C HIS A 205 -56.14 -37.01 8.78
N ALA A 206 -56.85 -36.10 8.12
CA ALA A 206 -58.29 -36.20 7.96
C ALA A 206 -58.72 -37.46 7.19
N LEU A 207 -57.97 -37.84 6.14
CA LEU A 207 -58.18 -39.09 5.41
C LEU A 207 -57.93 -40.31 6.30
N GLU A 208 -56.83 -40.32 7.05
CA GLU A 208 -56.49 -41.44 7.94
C GLU A 208 -57.52 -41.62 9.05
N GLU A 209 -57.90 -40.54 9.74
CA GLU A 209 -58.85 -40.58 10.85
C GLU A 209 -60.22 -41.10 10.41
N LYS A 210 -60.68 -40.69 9.23
CA LYS A 210 -61.94 -41.18 8.66
C LYS A 210 -61.83 -42.64 8.21
N ALA A 211 -60.68 -43.05 7.68
CA ALA A 211 -60.43 -44.42 7.25
C ALA A 211 -60.34 -45.42 8.41
N GLU A 212 -59.79 -45.01 9.56
CA GLU A 212 -59.76 -45.82 10.77
C GLU A 212 -61.16 -46.22 11.25
N ARG A 213 -62.15 -45.36 11.03
CA ARG A 213 -63.55 -45.58 11.42
C ARG A 213 -64.28 -46.54 10.47
N ARG A 214 -63.67 -46.97 9.36
CA ARG A 214 -64.30 -47.77 8.31
C ARG A 214 -63.53 -49.07 8.01
N LYS A 215 -64.26 -50.11 7.59
CA LYS A 215 -63.68 -51.39 7.10
C LYS A 215 -63.31 -51.29 5.62
N ALA A 216 -62.44 -52.19 5.14
CA ALA A 216 -61.76 -52.16 3.85
C ALA A 216 -62.60 -52.47 2.57
N PRO A 217 -63.89 -52.11 2.49
CA PRO A 217 -64.29 -51.43 1.25
C PRO A 217 -64.78 -49.99 1.47
N GLY A 218 -65.32 -49.68 2.65
CA GLY A 218 -65.75 -48.33 3.01
C GLY A 218 -64.62 -47.32 3.12
N GLN A 219 -63.36 -47.76 3.12
CA GLN A 219 -62.19 -46.88 3.02
C GLN A 219 -62.05 -46.18 1.67
N ILE A 220 -62.53 -46.79 0.58
CA ILE A 220 -62.55 -46.16 -0.74
C ILE A 220 -63.50 -44.96 -0.73
N GLU A 221 -64.65 -45.11 -0.08
CA GLU A 221 -65.64 -44.04 0.07
C GLU A 221 -65.08 -42.82 0.82
N VAL A 222 -64.12 -43.00 1.74
CA VAL A 222 -63.43 -41.89 2.44
C VAL A 222 -62.68 -41.01 1.46
N TRP A 223 -62.06 -41.62 0.45
CA TRP A 223 -61.33 -40.90 -0.59
C TRP A 223 -62.26 -40.02 -1.43
N GLU A 224 -63.48 -40.51 -1.68
CA GLU A 224 -64.52 -39.88 -2.50
C GLU A 224 -65.44 -38.95 -1.68
N GLU A 225 -65.22 -38.81 -0.36
CA GLU A 225 -66.03 -37.94 0.48
C GLU A 225 -65.94 -36.48 0.02
N ILE A 226 -67.08 -35.87 -0.26
CA ILE A 226 -67.17 -34.48 -0.72
C ILE A 226 -67.00 -33.52 0.46
N VAL A 227 -66.12 -32.52 0.29
CA VAL A 227 -65.95 -31.40 1.23
C VAL A 227 -66.68 -30.17 0.67
N PRO A 228 -67.85 -29.78 1.21
CA PRO A 228 -68.67 -28.69 0.68
C PRO A 228 -67.92 -27.34 0.66
N ASP A 229 -67.18 -27.05 1.72
CA ASP A 229 -66.44 -25.80 1.92
C ASP A 229 -65.25 -25.63 0.94
N HIS A 230 -64.94 -26.66 0.15
CA HIS A 230 -63.90 -26.64 -0.88
C HIS A 230 -64.44 -26.88 -2.29
N GLY A 231 -65.64 -26.36 -2.55
CA GLY A 231 -66.25 -26.39 -3.88
C GLY A 231 -66.75 -27.78 -4.27
N ALA A 232 -67.23 -28.54 -3.28
CA ALA A 232 -67.71 -29.91 -3.45
C ALA A 232 -66.66 -30.86 -4.10
N ARG A 233 -65.38 -30.68 -3.74
CA ARG A 233 -64.30 -31.58 -4.16
C ARG A 233 -64.19 -32.78 -3.23
N GLU A 234 -63.79 -33.91 -3.80
CA GLU A 234 -63.45 -35.12 -3.07
C GLU A 234 -62.22 -34.89 -2.17
N LEU A 235 -62.26 -35.42 -0.95
CA LEU A 235 -61.21 -35.30 0.05
C LEU A 235 -59.86 -35.80 -0.47
N GLY A 236 -59.87 -36.94 -1.18
CA GLY A 236 -58.70 -37.51 -1.82
C GLY A 236 -58.08 -36.61 -2.90
N LEU A 237 -58.90 -35.87 -3.65
CA LEU A 237 -58.42 -34.92 -4.66
C LEU A 237 -57.81 -33.66 -4.01
N ILE A 238 -58.37 -33.20 -2.88
CA ILE A 238 -57.82 -32.07 -2.12
C ILE A 238 -56.43 -32.45 -1.59
N PHE A 239 -56.30 -33.64 -0.99
CA PHE A 239 -55.02 -34.18 -0.52
C PHE A 239 -54.01 -34.38 -1.67
N ALA A 240 -54.42 -34.99 -2.78
CA ALA A 240 -53.53 -35.19 -3.91
C ALA A 240 -53.01 -33.85 -4.48
N GLY A 241 -53.89 -32.84 -4.51
CA GLY A 241 -53.55 -31.49 -4.94
C GLY A 241 -52.58 -30.79 -3.99
N SER A 242 -52.78 -30.87 -2.66
CA SER A 242 -51.84 -30.29 -1.69
C SER A 242 -50.49 -30.99 -1.73
N ALA A 243 -50.47 -32.32 -1.87
CA ALA A 243 -49.23 -33.09 -2.00
C ALA A 243 -48.44 -32.69 -3.25
N GLN A 244 -49.11 -32.47 -4.38
CA GLN A 244 -48.46 -32.01 -5.60
C GLN A 244 -47.88 -30.60 -5.45
N ARG A 245 -48.60 -29.68 -4.79
CA ARG A 245 -48.10 -28.32 -4.53
C ARG A 245 -46.88 -28.33 -3.60
N VAL A 246 -46.92 -29.11 -2.52
CA VAL A 246 -45.76 -29.29 -1.63
C VAL A 246 -44.54 -29.78 -2.39
N LEU A 247 -44.68 -30.83 -3.20
CA LEU A 247 -43.56 -31.36 -3.97
C LEU A 247 -43.03 -30.34 -4.99
N ALA A 248 -43.92 -29.59 -5.66
CA ALA A 248 -43.52 -28.54 -6.59
C ALA A 248 -42.73 -27.42 -5.89
N LEU A 249 -43.20 -26.96 -4.73
CA LEU A 249 -42.52 -25.93 -3.93
C LEU A 249 -41.17 -26.41 -3.40
N ILE A 250 -41.05 -27.69 -3.01
CA ILE A 250 -39.75 -28.25 -2.59
C ILE A 250 -38.76 -28.24 -3.75
N GLU A 251 -39.17 -28.66 -4.94
CA GLU A 251 -38.31 -28.65 -6.13
C GLU A 251 -37.93 -27.22 -6.54
N GLU A 252 -38.85 -26.26 -6.44
CA GLU A 252 -38.59 -24.84 -6.69
C GLU A 252 -37.56 -24.27 -5.69
N GLU A 253 -37.74 -24.51 -4.39
CA GLU A 253 -36.82 -24.05 -3.35
C GLU A 253 -35.44 -24.71 -3.49
N MET A 254 -35.39 -26.01 -3.80
CA MET A 254 -34.12 -26.68 -4.10
C MET A 254 -33.42 -26.09 -5.33
N ALA A 255 -34.17 -25.76 -6.39
CA ALA A 255 -33.61 -25.12 -7.58
C ALA A 255 -33.06 -23.72 -7.26
N LYS A 256 -33.76 -22.93 -6.44
CA LYS A 256 -33.29 -21.62 -5.95
C LYS A 256 -31.98 -21.76 -5.17
N LEU A 257 -31.91 -22.70 -4.22
CA LEU A 257 -30.71 -22.93 -3.41
C LEU A 257 -29.53 -23.41 -4.26
N ARG A 258 -29.77 -24.28 -5.25
CA ARG A 258 -28.71 -24.74 -6.19
C ARG A 258 -28.21 -23.64 -7.12
N ALA A 259 -29.01 -22.63 -7.42
CA ALA A 259 -28.56 -21.49 -8.23
C ALA A 259 -27.65 -20.53 -7.44
N ILE A 260 -27.74 -20.55 -6.11
CA ILE A 260 -26.90 -19.75 -5.20
C ILE A 260 -25.58 -20.49 -4.89
N HIS A 261 -25.60 -21.82 -4.90
CA HIS A 261 -24.47 -22.70 -4.63
C HIS A 261 -23.48 -22.76 -5.81
#